data_AF-A0A851IMX7-F1
#
_entry.id   AF-A0A851IMX7-F1
#
_cell.length_a   1.000
_cell.length_b   1.000
_cell.length_c   1.000
_cell.angle_alpha   90.00
_cell.angle_beta   90.00
_cell.angle_gamma   90.00
#
_symmetry.space_group_name_H-M   'P 1'
#
loop_
_entity.id
_entity.type
_entity.pdbx_description
1 polymer ?
#
loop_
_entity_poly.entity_id
_entity_poly.type
_entity_poly.pdbx_seq_one_letter_code
_entity_poly.pdbx_strand_id
1 'polypeptide(L)'
;MKKFLFLLFLMIEAIGFSVNCNWYTGNTESASKMVELVKNTKLTDKIYCDVEKNKMVYETEDKNNDSFMEVGLIYNKGSKKELTYIEIANYLDEFEKDVIKLYPWKNLTELEYSNSPEYYKYRMYIYSPENKDEFMIYMILYDTINGVWKRFYSKDFWNKNDENAIEMIEIMEKVGARATDDIVY
;
A
#
# COMPACT_ATOMS: atom_id res chain seq x y z
N MET A 1 -11.22 -11.89 25.42
CA MET A 1 -12.16 -10.78 25.15
C MET A 1 -11.80 -10.21 23.78
N LYS A 2 -12.72 -10.23 22.82
CA LYS A 2 -12.48 -9.55 21.52
C LYS A 2 -12.49 -8.05 21.81
N LYS A 3 -11.33 -7.38 21.65
CA LYS A 3 -11.18 -5.95 21.89
C LYS A 3 -11.50 -5.22 20.58
N PHE A 4 -12.58 -4.43 20.60
CA PHE A 4 -13.04 -3.63 19.47
C PHE A 4 -12.06 -2.47 19.23
N LEU A 5 -11.73 -2.21 17.96
CA LEU A 5 -11.04 -1.00 17.52
C LEU A 5 -12.05 0.16 17.65
N PHE A 6 -11.68 1.27 18.31
CA PHE A 6 -12.55 2.46 18.41
C PHE A 6 -11.73 3.66 17.90
N LEU A 7 -11.84 3.98 16.61
CA LEU A 7 -11.10 5.08 15.96
C LEU A 7 -12.04 6.28 15.79
N LEU A 8 -11.82 7.35 16.57
CA LEU A 8 -12.57 8.60 16.45
C LEU A 8 -11.91 9.52 15.41
N PHE A 9 -12.47 9.61 14.20
CA PHE A 9 -12.13 10.69 13.25
C PHE A 9 -13.36 11.19 12.47
N LEU A 10 -13.30 12.48 12.11
CA LEU A 10 -14.37 13.29 11.52
C LEU A 10 -14.84 12.71 10.18
N MET A 11 -16.15 12.47 10.08
CA MET A 11 -16.79 11.93 8.88
C MET A 11 -16.63 12.86 7.67
N ILE A 12 -15.92 12.38 6.65
CA ILE A 12 -16.04 12.86 5.28
C ILE A 12 -17.02 11.93 4.57
N GLU A 13 -17.90 12.52 3.77
CA GLU A 13 -19.09 11.89 3.21
C GLU A 13 -18.78 10.66 2.36
N ALA A 14 -19.49 9.57 2.64
CA ALA A 14 -19.36 8.27 2.00
C ALA A 14 -19.66 8.33 0.50
N ILE A 15 -18.65 8.07 -0.34
CA ILE A 15 -18.83 7.84 -1.76
C ILE A 15 -19.21 6.37 -1.97
N GLY A 16 -20.41 6.15 -2.51
CA GLY A 16 -20.92 4.82 -2.84
C GLY A 16 -20.02 4.07 -3.83
N PHE A 17 -19.75 2.81 -3.52
CA PHE A 17 -18.94 1.89 -4.33
C PHE A 17 -19.47 1.77 -5.77
N SER A 18 -18.84 2.47 -6.72
CA SER A 18 -18.90 2.12 -8.13
C SER A 18 -17.69 1.24 -8.48
N VAL A 19 -17.93 -0.04 -8.73
CA VAL A 19 -16.95 -1.15 -8.83
C VAL A 19 -16.06 -1.13 -10.09
N ASN A 20 -16.02 -0.04 -10.87
CA ASN A 20 -15.23 -0.01 -12.11
C ASN A 20 -14.04 0.95 -11.99
N CYS A 21 -12.93 0.46 -11.45
CA CYS A 21 -11.65 1.16 -11.49
C CYS A 21 -10.89 0.77 -12.75
N ASN A 22 -10.41 1.76 -13.49
CA ASN A 22 -9.70 1.53 -14.74
C ASN A 22 -8.19 1.42 -14.48
N TRP A 23 -7.47 0.76 -15.38
CA TRP A 23 -6.01 0.92 -15.39
C TRP A 23 -5.68 2.36 -15.80
N TYR A 24 -4.67 2.96 -15.17
CA TYR A 24 -4.22 4.30 -15.55
C TYR A 24 -3.82 4.33 -17.04
N THR A 25 -4.30 5.34 -17.75
CA THR A 25 -4.03 5.52 -19.18
C THR A 25 -2.87 6.50 -19.37
N GLY A 26 -1.90 6.15 -20.21
CA GLY A 26 -0.67 6.94 -20.37
C GLY A 26 0.48 6.47 -19.49
N ASN A 27 0.46 5.21 -19.04
CA ASN A 27 1.56 4.59 -18.33
C ASN A 27 2.85 4.59 -19.14
N THR A 28 3.97 4.76 -18.45
CA THR A 28 5.31 4.50 -18.98
C THR A 28 5.50 3.01 -19.28
N GLU A 29 6.59 2.66 -19.97
CA GLU A 29 6.92 1.25 -20.23
C GLU A 29 7.11 0.46 -18.92
N SER A 30 7.80 1.07 -17.94
CA SER A 30 8.06 0.50 -16.63
C SER A 30 6.75 0.28 -15.83
N ALA A 31 5.82 1.24 -15.85
CA ALA A 31 4.48 1.05 -15.28
C ALA A 31 3.67 -0.03 -15.99
N SER A 32 3.76 -0.11 -17.32
CA SER A 32 3.10 -1.15 -18.10
C SER A 32 3.61 -2.56 -17.75
N LYS A 33 4.93 -2.72 -17.56
CA LYS A 33 5.54 -3.98 -17.09
C LYS A 33 5.08 -4.34 -15.68
N MET A 34 4.96 -3.36 -14.77
CA MET A 34 4.41 -3.61 -13.43
C MET A 34 2.95 -4.07 -13.48
N VAL A 35 2.12 -3.47 -14.34
CA VAL A 35 0.74 -3.93 -14.58
C VAL A 35 0.71 -5.39 -15.05
N GLU A 36 1.59 -5.78 -15.98
CA GLU A 36 1.70 -7.17 -16.43
C GLU A 36 2.14 -8.11 -15.30
N LEU A 37 3.11 -7.69 -14.48
CA LEU A 37 3.56 -8.46 -13.33
C LEU A 37 2.44 -8.67 -12.30
N VAL A 38 1.66 -7.64 -11.99
CA VAL A 38 0.46 -7.73 -11.14
C VAL A 38 -0.55 -8.74 -11.69
N LYS A 39 -0.80 -8.74 -13.00
CA LYS A 39 -1.69 -9.71 -13.65
C LYS A 39 -1.15 -11.14 -13.54
N ASN A 40 0.13 -11.33 -13.85
CA ASN A 40 0.80 -12.64 -13.85
C ASN A 40 0.91 -13.25 -12.45
N THR A 41 1.10 -12.40 -11.43
CA THR A 41 1.13 -12.79 -10.01
C THR A 41 -0.26 -12.95 -9.39
N LYS A 42 -1.33 -12.72 -10.18
CA LYS A 42 -2.74 -12.83 -9.77
C LYS A 42 -3.12 -11.90 -8.61
N LEU A 43 -2.54 -10.70 -8.60
CA LEU A 43 -2.82 -9.67 -7.59
C LEU A 43 -3.84 -8.62 -8.04
N THR A 44 -4.37 -8.73 -9.26
CA THR A 44 -5.31 -7.75 -9.84
C THR A 44 -6.50 -7.41 -8.93
N ASP A 45 -7.07 -8.39 -8.24
CA ASP A 45 -8.26 -8.19 -7.37
C ASP A 45 -7.90 -7.51 -6.03
N LYS A 46 -6.62 -7.48 -5.68
CA LYS A 46 -6.09 -6.77 -4.52
C LYS A 46 -5.67 -5.34 -4.87
N ILE A 47 -5.72 -4.91 -6.13
CA ILE A 47 -5.26 -3.56 -6.47
C ILE A 47 -6.23 -2.52 -5.92
N TYR A 48 -5.67 -1.59 -5.15
CA TYR A 48 -6.37 -0.43 -4.61
C TYR A 48 -6.82 0.50 -5.75
N CYS A 49 -7.97 1.12 -5.55
CA CYS A 49 -8.47 2.14 -6.46
C CYS A 49 -8.26 3.49 -5.80
N ASP A 50 -7.49 4.36 -6.43
CA ASP A 50 -7.30 5.71 -5.92
C ASP A 50 -8.57 6.56 -6.03
N VAL A 51 -8.47 7.77 -5.49
CA VAL A 51 -9.55 8.76 -5.46
C VAL A 51 -10.06 9.15 -6.86
N GLU A 52 -9.23 8.98 -7.89
CA GLU A 52 -9.58 9.22 -9.29
C GLU A 52 -10.20 7.99 -9.99
N LYS A 53 -10.40 6.90 -9.24
CA LYS A 53 -10.90 5.60 -9.73
C LYS A 53 -9.93 4.91 -10.69
N ASN A 54 -8.65 5.19 -10.57
CA ASN A 54 -7.60 4.43 -11.25
C ASN A 54 -7.09 3.32 -10.33
N LYS A 55 -6.76 2.17 -10.92
CA LYS A 55 -5.99 1.12 -10.27
C LYS A 55 -4.61 1.68 -10.01
N MET A 56 -4.21 1.71 -8.74
CA MET A 56 -2.94 2.28 -8.28
C MET A 56 -1.77 1.38 -8.68
N VAL A 57 -1.39 1.46 -9.95
CA VAL A 57 -0.19 0.88 -10.58
C VAL A 57 0.24 1.83 -11.70
N TYR A 58 1.02 2.84 -11.34
CA TYR A 58 1.48 3.89 -12.23
C TYR A 58 2.75 4.55 -11.69
N GLU A 59 3.43 5.30 -12.55
CA GLU A 59 4.52 6.18 -12.14
C GLU A 59 3.99 7.59 -11.91
N THR A 60 4.56 8.26 -10.93
CA THR A 60 4.34 9.67 -10.62
C THR A 60 5.67 10.31 -10.24
N GLU A 61 5.71 11.63 -10.24
CA GLU A 61 6.88 12.42 -9.87
C GLU A 61 6.62 13.13 -8.54
N ASP A 62 7.68 13.33 -7.75
CA ASP A 62 7.58 14.11 -6.53
C ASP A 62 7.81 15.61 -6.84
N LYS A 63 7.81 16.45 -5.79
CA LYS A 63 8.05 17.90 -5.96
C LYS A 63 9.46 18.23 -6.47
N ASN A 64 10.39 17.30 -6.38
CA ASN A 64 11.76 17.41 -6.87
C ASN A 64 11.93 16.80 -8.26
N ASN A 65 10.84 16.29 -8.87
CA ASN A 65 10.78 15.54 -10.12
C ASN A 65 11.46 14.15 -10.05
N ASP A 66 11.60 13.59 -8.86
CA ASP A 66 12.05 12.20 -8.70
C ASP A 66 10.89 11.28 -9.09
N SER A 67 11.10 10.42 -10.09
CA SER A 67 10.09 9.48 -10.56
C SER A 67 10.01 8.25 -9.64
N PHE A 68 8.79 7.89 -9.25
CA PHE A 68 8.52 6.70 -8.44
C PHE A 68 7.32 5.91 -8.94
N MET A 69 7.47 4.59 -8.92
CA MET A 69 6.39 3.63 -9.14
C MET A 69 5.52 3.56 -7.88
N GLU A 70 4.20 3.67 -8.04
CA GLU A 70 3.24 3.44 -6.97
C GLU A 70 2.40 2.20 -7.22
N VAL A 71 2.33 1.32 -6.22
CA VAL A 71 1.47 0.14 -6.23
C VAL A 71 0.67 0.08 -4.94
N GLY A 72 -0.64 0.23 -5.04
CA GLY A 72 -1.56 0.11 -3.91
C GLY A 72 -2.22 -1.26 -3.85
N LEU A 73 -2.19 -1.91 -2.67
CA LEU A 73 -2.83 -3.21 -2.41
C LEU A 73 -3.80 -3.12 -1.24
N ILE A 74 -5.02 -3.64 -1.40
CA ILE A 74 -6.08 -3.67 -0.39
C ILE A 74 -6.49 -5.11 -0.05
N TYR A 75 -6.55 -5.43 1.26
CA TYR A 75 -6.62 -6.83 1.74
C TYR A 75 -7.97 -7.29 2.29
N ASN A 76 -8.87 -6.37 2.60
CA ASN A 76 -10.18 -6.71 3.19
C ASN A 76 -11.35 -6.03 2.48
N LYS A 77 -11.16 -5.64 1.21
CA LYS A 77 -12.21 -5.05 0.37
C LYS A 77 -13.40 -6.00 0.25
N GLY A 78 -14.59 -5.52 0.61
CA GLY A 78 -15.82 -6.33 0.61
C GLY A 78 -15.99 -7.28 1.79
N SER A 79 -15.04 -7.34 2.73
CA SER A 79 -15.24 -8.04 4.00
C SER A 79 -16.28 -7.30 4.84
N LYS A 80 -17.33 -8.02 5.25
CA LYS A 80 -18.32 -7.52 6.24
C LYS A 80 -17.93 -7.86 7.68
N LYS A 81 -16.78 -8.53 7.86
CA LYS A 81 -16.30 -8.90 9.19
C LYS A 81 -15.69 -7.67 9.85
N GLU A 82 -15.84 -7.62 11.17
CA GLU A 82 -15.15 -6.67 12.02
C GLU A 82 -13.64 -6.79 11.80
N LEU A 83 -12.96 -5.65 11.64
CA LEU A 83 -11.53 -5.59 11.42
C LEU A 83 -10.79 -5.62 12.76
N THR A 84 -10.04 -6.69 13.02
CA THR A 84 -9.27 -6.85 14.26
C THR A 84 -7.76 -6.67 14.03
N TYR A 85 -7.01 -6.32 15.09
CA TYR A 85 -5.55 -6.21 15.01
C TYR A 85 -4.86 -7.53 14.59
N ILE A 86 -5.43 -8.68 14.95
CA ILE A 86 -4.92 -10.00 14.52
C ILE A 86 -5.07 -10.17 12.99
N GLU A 87 -6.19 -9.74 12.43
CA GLU A 87 -6.39 -9.76 10.97
C GLU A 87 -5.44 -8.80 10.28
N ILE A 88 -5.24 -7.59 10.82
CA ILE A 88 -4.26 -6.63 10.29
C ILE A 88 -2.85 -7.23 10.29
N ALA A 89 -2.44 -7.92 11.36
CA ALA A 89 -1.15 -8.59 11.43
C ALA A 89 -0.99 -9.68 10.34
N ASN A 90 -2.04 -10.48 10.10
CA ASN A 90 -2.03 -11.46 9.01
C ASN A 90 -1.92 -10.78 7.64
N TYR A 91 -2.64 -9.67 7.44
CA TYR A 91 -2.56 -8.92 6.18
C TYR A 91 -1.20 -8.26 5.96
N LEU A 92 -0.49 -7.83 7.01
CA LEU A 92 0.88 -7.32 6.90
C LEU A 92 1.86 -8.40 6.40
N ASP A 93 1.76 -9.64 6.93
CA ASP A 93 2.57 -10.77 6.45
C ASP A 93 2.22 -11.15 5.01
N GLU A 94 0.93 -11.17 4.65
CA GLU A 94 0.52 -11.36 3.25
C GLU A 94 1.04 -10.24 2.34
N PHE A 95 1.03 -9.00 2.80
CA PHE A 95 1.50 -7.84 2.05
C PHE A 95 2.98 -7.92 1.73
N GLU A 96 3.84 -8.22 2.71
CA GLU A 96 5.28 -8.42 2.48
C GLU A 96 5.52 -9.55 1.45
N LYS A 97 4.77 -10.66 1.53
CA LYS A 97 4.86 -11.77 0.55
C LYS A 97 4.42 -11.36 -0.85
N ASP A 98 3.37 -10.56 -0.96
CA ASP A 98 2.87 -10.07 -2.25
C ASP A 98 3.83 -9.05 -2.88
N VAL A 99 4.42 -8.15 -2.09
CA VAL A 99 5.45 -7.20 -2.55
C VAL A 99 6.68 -7.93 -3.10
N ILE A 100 7.11 -9.03 -2.48
CA ILE A 100 8.22 -9.86 -3.01
C ILE A 100 7.89 -10.43 -4.39
N LYS A 101 6.62 -10.75 -4.69
CA LYS A 101 6.21 -11.24 -6.03
C LYS A 101 6.22 -10.12 -7.06
N LEU A 102 5.95 -8.90 -6.63
CA LEU A 102 5.95 -7.70 -7.46
C LEU A 102 7.33 -7.08 -7.63
N TYR A 103 8.37 -7.69 -7.05
CA TYR A 103 9.73 -7.22 -7.22
C TYR A 103 10.17 -7.34 -8.68
N PRO A 104 10.38 -6.22 -9.40
CA PRO A 104 10.49 -6.26 -10.85
C PRO A 104 11.87 -6.73 -11.35
N TRP A 105 12.87 -6.84 -10.46
CA TRP A 105 14.29 -6.85 -10.86
C TRP A 105 14.95 -8.21 -11.00
N LYS A 106 14.23 -9.33 -10.89
CA LYS A 106 14.91 -10.65 -10.96
C LYS A 106 15.54 -10.96 -12.32
N ASN A 107 15.18 -10.27 -13.42
CA ASN A 107 15.64 -10.59 -14.78
C ASN A 107 15.75 -9.39 -15.74
N LEU A 108 15.87 -8.14 -15.25
CA LEU A 108 15.91 -6.98 -16.14
C LEU A 108 17.32 -6.75 -16.71
N THR A 109 17.39 -6.32 -17.96
CA THR A 109 18.64 -5.91 -18.61
C THR A 109 19.18 -4.63 -17.96
N GLU A 110 20.47 -4.36 -18.12
CA GLU A 110 21.11 -3.14 -17.61
C GLU A 110 20.41 -1.86 -18.11
N LEU A 111 19.95 -1.87 -19.36
CA LEU A 111 19.19 -0.77 -19.95
C LEU A 111 17.81 -0.60 -19.31
N GLU A 112 17.10 -1.70 -19.05
CA GLU A 112 15.79 -1.66 -18.37
C GLU A 112 15.92 -1.23 -16.91
N TYR A 113 17.01 -1.61 -16.25
CA TYR A 113 17.35 -1.13 -14.91
C TYR A 113 17.64 0.37 -14.91
N SER A 114 18.43 0.85 -15.88
CA SER A 114 18.76 2.27 -16.02
C SER A 114 17.56 3.16 -16.36
N ASN A 115 16.51 2.60 -16.95
CA ASN A 115 15.28 3.32 -17.31
C ASN A 115 14.17 3.13 -16.28
N SER A 116 14.50 2.60 -15.11
CA SER A 116 13.55 2.35 -14.05
C SER A 116 13.33 3.56 -13.15
N PRO A 117 12.14 3.67 -12.52
CA PRO A 117 11.93 4.61 -11.44
C PRO A 117 12.98 4.46 -10.33
N GLU A 118 13.37 5.57 -9.74
CA GLU A 118 14.34 5.60 -8.64
C GLU A 118 13.79 4.90 -7.40
N TYR A 119 12.47 4.97 -7.23
CA TYR A 119 11.78 4.38 -6.09
C TYR A 119 10.56 3.57 -6.51
N TYR A 120 10.33 2.48 -5.79
CA TYR A 120 9.07 1.73 -5.85
C TYR A 120 8.38 1.78 -4.50
N LYS A 121 7.22 2.43 -4.45
CA LYS A 121 6.38 2.56 -3.26
C LYS A 121 5.23 1.57 -3.34
N TYR A 122 5.27 0.54 -2.50
CA TYR A 122 4.18 -0.39 -2.30
C TYR A 122 3.40 0.05 -1.07
N ARG A 123 2.10 0.32 -1.21
CA ARG A 123 1.24 0.82 -0.14
C ARG A 123 0.17 -0.20 0.20
N MET A 124 -0.01 -0.46 1.50
CA MET A 124 -1.02 -1.36 2.01
C MET A 124 -2.22 -0.57 2.53
N TYR A 125 -3.38 -0.89 1.99
CA TYR A 125 -4.66 -0.32 2.35
C TYR A 125 -5.56 -1.35 3.04
N ILE A 126 -6.41 -0.85 3.94
CA ILE A 126 -7.49 -1.61 4.56
C ILE A 126 -8.78 -0.79 4.57
N TYR A 127 -9.92 -1.43 4.42
CA TYR A 127 -11.24 -0.85 4.62
C TYR A 127 -11.66 -0.99 6.08
N SER A 128 -12.07 0.10 6.73
CA SER A 128 -12.73 0.06 8.04
C SER A 128 -14.25 0.05 7.83
N PRO A 129 -14.96 -1.06 8.18
CA PRO A 129 -16.42 -1.09 8.10
C PRO A 129 -17.10 -0.09 9.04
N GLU A 130 -16.46 0.24 10.16
CA GLU A 130 -16.96 1.20 11.14
C GLU A 130 -16.96 2.62 10.58
N ASN A 131 -15.82 3.04 10.01
CA ASN A 131 -15.65 4.38 9.44
C ASN A 131 -16.21 4.48 8.01
N LYS A 132 -16.49 3.34 7.38
CA LYS A 132 -16.85 3.22 5.96
C LYS A 132 -15.83 3.88 5.04
N ASP A 133 -14.55 3.72 5.38
CA ASP A 133 -13.44 4.39 4.71
C ASP A 133 -12.22 3.47 4.57
N GLU A 134 -11.33 3.80 3.64
CA GLU A 134 -10.11 3.05 3.33
C GLU A 134 -8.87 3.79 3.86
N PHE A 135 -8.00 3.09 4.57
CA PHE A 135 -6.84 3.66 5.24
C PHE A 135 -5.56 3.02 4.73
N MET A 136 -4.56 3.84 4.38
CA MET A 136 -3.19 3.36 4.19
C MET A 136 -2.53 3.19 5.56
N ILE A 137 -2.06 1.98 5.85
CA ILE A 137 -1.54 1.65 7.19
C ILE A 137 -0.05 1.33 7.20
N TYR A 138 0.50 0.94 6.06
CA TYR A 138 1.87 0.45 5.94
C TYR A 138 2.40 0.64 4.52
N MET A 139 3.70 0.86 4.40
CA MET A 139 4.38 1.07 3.13
C MET A 139 5.73 0.37 3.12
N ILE A 140 6.06 -0.24 1.99
CA ILE A 140 7.39 -0.72 1.66
C ILE A 140 7.92 0.11 0.50
N LEU A 141 9.08 0.72 0.68
CA LEU A 141 9.80 1.45 -0.36
C LEU A 141 11.03 0.66 -0.76
N TYR A 142 11.20 0.43 -2.06
CA TYR A 142 12.44 -0.07 -2.63
C TYR A 142 13.19 1.10 -3.29
N ASP A 143 14.39 1.34 -2.80
CA ASP A 143 15.36 2.32 -3.31
C ASP A 143 16.22 1.62 -4.35
N THR A 144 15.99 1.90 -5.63
CA THR A 144 16.71 1.20 -6.71
C THR A 144 18.17 1.60 -6.73
N ILE A 145 18.49 2.87 -6.46
CA ILE A 145 19.84 3.44 -6.43
C ILE A 145 20.74 2.67 -5.45
N ASN A 146 20.24 2.41 -4.24
CA ASN A 146 21.01 1.72 -3.19
C ASN A 146 20.70 0.23 -3.09
N GLY A 147 19.65 -0.25 -3.77
CA GLY A 147 19.16 -1.63 -3.66
C GLY A 147 18.59 -1.97 -2.28
N VAL A 148 18.03 -1.00 -1.56
CA VAL A 148 17.60 -1.15 -0.15
C VAL A 148 16.09 -1.09 -0.01
N TRP A 149 15.56 -1.97 0.83
CA TRP A 149 14.16 -1.95 1.25
C TRP A 149 13.99 -1.16 2.55
N LYS A 150 13.05 -0.22 2.55
CA LYS A 150 12.67 0.61 3.70
C LYS A 150 11.20 0.36 4.02
N ARG A 151 10.86 0.32 5.31
CA ARG A 151 9.51 0.04 5.80
C ARG A 151 8.97 1.23 6.57
N PHE A 152 7.69 1.51 6.42
CA PHE A 152 7.03 2.60 7.10
C PHE A 152 5.63 2.24 7.55
N TYR A 153 5.18 2.82 8.66
CA TYR A 153 3.80 2.68 9.15
C TYR A 153 3.14 4.03 9.34
N SER A 154 1.81 4.03 9.30
CA SER A 154 1.01 5.24 9.39
C SER A 154 0.86 5.84 10.77
N LYS A 155 1.36 7.07 10.94
CA LYS A 155 1.15 7.85 12.16
C LYS A 155 -0.32 8.19 12.37
N ASP A 156 -1.04 8.46 11.29
CA ASP A 156 -2.45 8.85 11.34
C ASP A 156 -3.34 7.66 11.73
N PHE A 157 -3.01 6.46 11.25
CA PHE A 157 -3.76 5.26 11.59
C PHE A 157 -3.32 4.66 12.94
N TRP A 158 -2.02 4.54 13.18
CA TRP A 158 -1.47 3.87 14.36
C TRP A 158 -1.32 4.85 15.52
N ASN A 159 -2.37 4.96 16.33
CA ASN A 159 -2.40 5.82 17.51
C ASN A 159 -1.67 5.19 18.70
N LYS A 160 -0.57 5.82 19.16
CA LYS A 160 0.20 5.38 20.34
C LYS A 160 -0.58 5.39 21.66
N ASN A 161 -1.78 5.96 21.70
CA ASN A 161 -2.64 5.93 22.88
C ASN A 161 -3.59 4.72 22.92
N ASP A 162 -3.66 3.91 21.86
CA ASP A 162 -4.35 2.60 21.86
C ASP A 162 -3.33 1.50 22.20
N GLU A 163 -3.55 0.78 23.32
CA GLU A 163 -2.67 -0.30 23.78
C GLU A 163 -2.40 -1.37 22.71
N ASN A 164 -3.40 -1.69 21.88
CA ASN A 164 -3.23 -2.70 20.84
C ASN A 164 -2.49 -2.12 19.62
N ALA A 165 -2.65 -0.83 19.34
CA ALA A 165 -1.84 -0.15 18.32
C ALA A 165 -0.38 -0.07 18.76
N ILE A 166 -0.10 0.14 20.05
CA ILE A 166 1.27 0.12 20.60
C ILE A 166 1.95 -1.22 20.30
N GLU A 167 1.29 -2.35 20.60
CA GLU A 167 1.85 -3.69 20.33
C GLU A 167 2.16 -3.88 18.84
N MET A 168 1.27 -3.44 17.95
CA MET A 168 1.50 -3.50 16.51
C MET A 168 2.64 -2.59 16.05
N ILE A 169 2.73 -1.37 16.59
CA ILE A 169 3.84 -0.46 16.34
C ILE A 169 5.16 -1.11 16.74
N GLU A 170 5.24 -1.72 17.93
CA GLU A 170 6.44 -2.42 18.39
C GLU A 170 6.83 -3.57 17.47
N ILE A 171 5.86 -4.35 16.96
CA ILE A 171 6.11 -5.43 15.98
C ILE A 171 6.69 -4.85 14.69
N MET A 172 6.10 -3.77 14.16
CA MET A 172 6.58 -3.12 12.95
C MET A 172 7.97 -2.49 13.13
N GLU A 173 8.23 -1.84 14.26
CA GLU A 173 9.53 -1.25 14.57
C GLU A 173 10.63 -2.31 14.75
N LYS A 174 10.30 -3.49 15.30
CA LYS A 174 11.23 -4.62 15.40
C LYS A 174 11.70 -5.13 14.04
N VAL A 175 10.89 -5.01 12.99
CA VAL A 175 11.27 -5.33 11.60
C VAL A 175 11.86 -4.13 10.85
N GLY A 176 12.15 -3.04 11.56
CA GLY A 176 12.81 -1.85 11.04
C GLY A 176 11.88 -0.83 10.39
N ALA A 177 10.56 -0.96 10.56
CA ALA A 177 9.62 0.05 10.08
C ALA A 177 9.72 1.34 10.89
N ARG A 178 9.50 2.48 10.23
CA ARG A 178 9.52 3.80 10.86
C ARG A 178 8.18 4.50 10.65
N ALA A 179 7.77 5.28 11.64
CA ALA A 179 6.61 6.15 11.50
C ALA A 179 6.82 7.15 10.36
N THR A 180 5.83 7.36 9.50
CA THR A 180 5.88 8.43 8.48
C THR A 180 4.55 9.18 8.41
N ASP A 181 4.64 10.47 8.07
CA ASP A 181 3.51 11.33 7.71
C ASP A 181 3.29 11.33 6.18
N ASP A 182 4.27 10.82 5.41
CA ASP A 182 4.23 10.71 3.94
C ASP A 182 3.33 9.53 3.53
N ILE A 183 2.05 9.70 3.82
CA ILE A 183 0.99 8.67 3.76
C ILE A 183 -0.26 9.18 3.06
N VAL A 184 -0.24 10.41 2.56
CA VAL A 184 -1.44 11.09 2.09
C VAL A 184 -1.08 11.96 0.89
N TYR A 185 -1.89 12.08 -0.17
CA TYR A 185 -3.28 11.68 -0.43
C TYR A 185 -3.38 11.13 -1.86
#